data_AF-A0A7W1ZKH2-F1
#
_entry.id   AF-A0A7W1ZKH2-F1
#
_cell.length_a   1.000
_cell.length_b   1.000
_cell.length_c   1.000
_cell.angle_alpha   90.00
_cell.angle_beta   90.00
_cell.angle_gamma   90.00
#
_symmetry.space_group_name_H-M   'P 1'
#
loop_
_entity.id
_entity.type
_entity.pdbx_description
1 polymer ?
#
loop_
_entity_poly.entity_id
_entity_poly.type
_entity_poly.pdbx_seq_one_letter_code
_entity_poly.pdbx_strand_id
1 'polypeptide(L)' 'MAKITDEQINEVEDKLNNRPRKTLGYKTPNEVYFKEAGATRKSCTY' A
#
# COMPACT_ATOMS: atom_id res chain seq x y z
N MET A 1 1.06 23.19 16.64
CA MET A 1 0.58 22.36 15.53
C MET A 1 1.73 21.46 15.11
N ALA A 2 1.65 20.15 15.36
CA ALA A 2 2.65 19.23 14.82
C ALA A 2 2.44 19.13 13.31
N LYS A 3 3.47 19.40 12.51
CA LYS A 3 3.41 19.18 11.06
C LYS A 3 3.66 17.71 10.81
N ILE A 4 2.71 17.06 10.16
CA ILE A 4 2.89 15.70 9.65
C ILE A 4 3.88 15.80 8.49
N THR A 5 4.93 14.99 8.51
CA THR A 5 5.89 14.90 7.40
C THR A 5 5.42 13.88 6.37
N ASP A 6 5.87 14.03 5.13
CA ASP A 6 5.56 13.05 4.08
C ASP A 6 6.11 11.66 4.43
N GLU A 7 7.24 11.59 5.13
CA GLU A 7 7.81 10.35 5.65
C GLU A 7 6.83 9.64 6.59
N GLN A 8 6.17 10.38 7.49
CA GLN A 8 5.17 9.82 8.40
C GLN A 8 3.92 9.34 7.65
N ILE A 9 3.54 10.02 6.57
CA ILE A 9 2.43 9.60 5.70
C ILE A 9 2.82 8.28 5.02
N ASN A 10 3.98 8.23 4.38
CA ASN A 10 4.49 7.04 3.70
C ASN A 10 4.58 5.83 4.63
N GLU A 11 5.09 6.02 5.86
CA GLU A 11 5.15 4.95 6.85
C GLU A 11 3.76 4.39 7.20
N VAL A 12 2.75 5.25 7.31
CA VAL A 12 1.38 4.81 7.62
C VAL A 12 0.78 4.09 6.43
N GLU A 13 0.98 4.59 5.21
CA GLU A 13 0.54 3.95 3.97
C GLU A 13 1.14 2.54 3.82
N ASP A 14 2.45 2.41 4.02
CA ASP A 14 3.15 1.13 3.97
C ASP A 14 2.61 0.14 4.99
N LYS A 15 2.38 0.59 6.23
CA LYS A 15 1.79 -0.24 7.29
C LYS A 15 0.36 -0.66 6.93
N LEU A 16 -0.46 0.22 6.37
CA LEU A 16 -1.85 -0.07 6.02
C LEU A 16 -1.97 -1.06 4.87
N ASN A 17 -1.13 -0.91 3.84
CA ASN A 17 -1.17 -1.65 2.60
C ASN A 17 -0.50 -3.03 2.67
N ASN A 18 0.47 -3.20 3.58
CA ASN A 18 1.13 -4.48 3.84
C ASN A 18 0.52 -5.25 5.04
N ARG A 19 -0.59 -4.77 5.61
CA ARG A 19 -1.24 -5.43 6.74
C ARG A 19 -2.14 -6.59 6.29
N PRO A 20 -1.92 -7.83 6.78
CA PRO A 20 -2.84 -8.95 6.56
C PRO A 20 -4.25 -8.64 7.06
N ARG A 21 -5.26 -8.82 6.21
CA ARG A 21 -6.68 -8.60 6.57
C ARG A 21 -7.41 -9.93 6.64
N LYS A 22 -8.12 -10.20 7.75
CA LYS A 22 -8.92 -11.43 7.92
C LYS A 22 -9.96 -11.62 6.81
N THR A 23 -10.59 -10.52 6.39
CA THR A 23 -11.57 -10.50 5.30
C THR A 23 -10.99 -10.88 3.94
N LEU A 24 -9.68 -10.70 3.73
CA LEU A 24 -8.96 -11.09 2.52
C LEU A 24 -8.31 -12.48 2.66
N GLY A 25 -8.71 -13.27 3.66
CA GLY A 25 -8.08 -14.56 3.95
C GLY A 25 -6.63 -14.42 4.41
N TYR A 26 -6.36 -13.39 5.21
CA TYR A 26 -5.01 -12.99 5.68
C TYR A 26 -4.05 -12.51 4.58
N LYS A 27 -4.56 -12.20 3.39
CA LYS A 27 -3.77 -11.48 2.38
C LYS A 27 -3.68 -9.99 2.71
N THR A 28 -2.62 -9.34 2.24
CA THR A 28 -2.48 -7.88 2.33
C THR A 28 -3.26 -7.20 1.19
N PRO A 29 -3.69 -5.94 1.36
CA PRO A 29 -4.24 -5.15 0.27
C PRO A 29 -3.35 -5.17 -0.98
N ASN A 30 -2.03 -4.96 -0.84
CA ASN A 30 -1.08 -5.03 -1.94
C ASN A 30 -1.10 -6.39 -2.66
N GLU A 31 -1.13 -7.48 -1.89
CA GLU A 31 -1.22 -8.82 -2.48
C GLU A 31 -2.51 -9.07 -3.24
N VAL A 32 -3.61 -8.38 -2.93
CA VAL A 32 -4.86 -8.54 -3.68
C VAL A 32 -4.88 -7.62 -4.90
N TYR A 33 -4.43 -6.38 -4.76
CA TYR A 33 -4.42 -5.39 -5.84
C TYR A 33 -3.39 -5.69 -6.94
N PHE A 34 -2.22 -6.24 -6.59
CA PHE A 34 -1.11 -6.42 -7.54
C PHE A 34 -0.96 -7.88 -8.05
N LYS A 35 -1.82 -8.82 -7.64
CA LYS A 35 -1.72 -10.24 -8.07
C LYS A 35 -2.25 -10.52 -9.49
N GLU A 36 -2.97 -9.62 -10.13
CA GLU A 36 -3.52 -9.86 -11.49
C GLU A 36 -2.73 -9.19 -12.63
N ALA A 37 -1.68 -8.44 -12.31
CA ALA A 37 -0.99 -7.68 -13.33
C ALA A 37 0.46 -8.16 -13.47
N GLY A 38 0.74 -8.83 -14.58
CA GLY A 38 2.03 -8.67 -15.28
C GLY A 38 2.25 -7.22 -15.75
N ALA A 39 1.73 -6.22 -15.03
CA ALA A 39 2.01 -4.82 -15.25
C ALA A 39 3.30 -4.50 -14.50
N THR A 40 4.37 -4.38 -15.28
CA THR A 40 5.49 -3.50 -14.95
C THR A 40 4.94 -2.23 -14.30
N ARG A 41 5.54 -1.78 -13.19
CA ARG A 41 5.17 -0.52 -12.54
C ARG A 41 5.12 0.56 -13.62
N LYS A 42 3.93 0.90 -14.11
CA LYS A 42 3.76 2.06 -14.95
C LYS A 42 3.99 3.22 -14.00
N SER A 43 5.12 3.87 -14.17
CA SER A 43 5.42 5.19 -13.62
C SER A 43 4.30 6.12 -14.06
N CYS A 44 3.22 6.15 -13.29
CA CYS A 44 2.26 7.24 -13.35
C CYS A 44 2.84 8.30 -12.40
N THR A 45 3.75 9.09 -12.94
CA THR A 45 4.08 10.40 -12.40
C THR A 45 2.85 11.28 -12.61
N TYR A 46 2.33 11.86 -11.54
CA TYR A 46 1.48 13.04 -11.65
C TYR A 46 2.36 14.25 -12.00
#